data_AF-A0A661EX68-F1
#
_entry.id   AF-A0A661EX68-F1
#
_cell.length_a   1.000
_cell.length_b   1.000
_cell.length_c   1.000
_cell.angle_alpha   90.00
_cell.angle_beta   90.00
_cell.angle_gamma   90.00
#
_symmetry.space_group_name_H-M   'P 1'
#
loop_
_entity.id
_entity.type
_entity.pdbx_description
1 polymer ?
#
loop_
_entity_poly.entity_id
_entity_poly.type
_entity_poly.pdbx_seq_one_letter_code
_entity_poly.pdbx_strand_id
1 'polypeptide(L)'
;MIELGIIVVAVIFIWLYVGKSATETTAQPEEPVVEQEEIAVIDTEVAEATPEVESVEPTTEVVANEIAQECAAVSLVPQDSTLRRHYMQNLMANKENAGEQIPEDSALRRHFTQQLCAEVAATMADKPTDSTLKRHYDAQLSSTVADRLEALT
;
A
#
# COMPACT_ATOMS: atom_id res chain seq x y z
N MET A 1 46.38 21.35 -1.01
CA MET A 1 46.36 22.55 -1.91
C MET A 1 45.77 22.19 -3.27
N ILE A 2 46.30 21.20 -3.98
CA ILE A 2 45.82 20.80 -5.32
C ILE A 2 44.33 20.40 -5.30
N GLU A 3 43.86 19.68 -4.27
CA GLU A 3 42.45 19.24 -4.20
C GLU A 3 41.45 20.40 -4.20
N LEU A 4 41.76 21.49 -3.48
CA LEU A 4 40.90 22.69 -3.46
C LEU A 4 40.82 23.34 -4.87
N GLY A 5 41.90 23.30 -5.64
CA GLY A 5 41.91 23.74 -7.03
C GLY A 5 40.99 22.91 -7.93
N ILE A 6 40.99 21.58 -7.76
CA ILE A 6 40.11 20.67 -8.49
C ILE A 6 38.64 20.94 -8.15
N ILE A 7 38.31 21.13 -6.86
CA ILE A 7 36.95 21.44 -6.41
C ILE A 7 36.45 22.76 -7.00
N VAL A 8 37.26 23.83 -6.96
CA VAL A 8 36.90 25.13 -7.56
C VAL A 8 36.68 25.03 -9.07
N VAL A 9 37.54 24.31 -9.80
CA VAL A 9 37.36 24.08 -11.25
C VAL A 9 36.08 23.29 -11.54
N ALA A 10 35.77 22.26 -10.75
CA ALA A 10 34.55 21.47 -10.92
C ALA A 10 33.27 22.31 -10.73
N VAL A 11 33.22 23.16 -9.70
CA VAL A 11 32.08 24.07 -9.46
C VAL A 11 31.91 25.07 -10.61
N ILE A 12 33.00 25.64 -11.14
CA ILE A 12 32.96 26.53 -12.31
C ILE A 12 32.44 25.78 -13.55
N PHE A 13 32.86 24.53 -13.75
CA PHE A 13 32.42 23.73 -14.90
C PHE A 13 30.93 23.38 -14.83
N ILE A 14 30.42 23.02 -13.64
CA ILE A 14 28.99 22.76 -13.40
C ILE A 14 28.17 24.04 -13.65
N TRP A 15 28.62 25.19 -13.14
CA TRP A 15 27.96 26.48 -13.34
C TRP A 15 27.89 26.88 -14.82
N LEU A 16 28.99 26.71 -15.57
CA LEU A 16 29.02 26.94 -17.02
C LEU A 16 28.18 25.94 -17.82
N TYR A 17 27.97 24.71 -17.31
CA TYR A 17 27.13 23.71 -17.96
C TYR A 17 25.63 24.05 -17.80
N VAL A 18 25.20 24.32 -16.56
CA VAL A 18 23.82 24.75 -16.25
C VAL A 18 23.47 26.09 -16.93
N GLY A 19 24.43 27.01 -17.01
CA GLY A 19 24.24 28.30 -17.71
C GLY A 19 24.10 28.20 -19.24
N LYS A 20 24.33 27.03 -19.85
CA LYS A 20 24.34 26.87 -21.32
C LYS A 20 23.17 26.04 -21.88
N SER A 21 22.36 25.39 -21.03
CA SER A 21 21.21 24.58 -21.46
C SER A 21 19.92 25.38 -21.73
N ALA A 22 20.01 26.69 -21.97
CA ALA A 22 18.87 27.61 -22.01
C ALA A 22 18.52 28.14 -23.42
N THR A 23 19.08 27.56 -24.49
CA THR A 23 18.91 28.07 -25.87
C THR A 23 18.65 26.98 -26.91
N GLU A 24 17.65 26.13 -26.69
CA GLU A 24 16.99 25.39 -27.78
C GLU A 24 15.49 25.72 -27.79
N THR A 25 15.03 26.28 -28.90
CA THR A 25 13.75 26.98 -29.01
C THR A 25 12.67 26.11 -29.65
N THR A 26 11.47 26.19 -29.09
CA THR A 26 10.14 25.97 -29.68
C THR A 26 10.09 25.61 -31.17
N ALA A 27 9.52 24.43 -31.48
CA ALA A 27 8.96 24.10 -32.78
C ALA A 27 7.60 23.37 -32.59
N GLN A 28 6.54 24.16 -32.41
CA GLN A 28 5.14 23.73 -32.48
C GLN A 28 4.44 24.73 -33.39
N PRO A 29 3.63 24.26 -34.36
CA PRO A 29 2.27 24.80 -34.43
C PRO A 29 1.20 23.74 -34.74
N GLU A 30 0.11 23.78 -33.95
CA GLU A 30 -1.31 23.83 -34.37
C GLU A 30 -1.80 22.78 -35.41
N GLU A 31 -2.75 21.88 -35.12
CA GLU A 31 -4.21 22.09 -34.90
C GLU A 31 -4.98 22.63 -36.14
N PRO A 32 -6.32 22.45 -36.32
CA PRO A 32 -7.38 22.18 -35.33
C PRO A 32 -8.50 21.18 -35.79
N VAL A 33 -9.73 21.33 -35.22
CA VAL A 33 -11.07 20.82 -35.66
C VAL A 33 -11.43 19.40 -35.13
N VAL A 34 -12.27 19.20 -34.09
CA VAL A 34 -13.71 19.55 -33.87
C VAL A 34 -14.62 18.70 -34.79
N GLU A 35 -15.35 17.68 -34.33
CA GLU A 35 -16.58 17.61 -33.50
C GLU A 35 -16.84 16.10 -33.15
N GLN A 36 -17.89 15.58 -32.49
CA GLN A 36 -19.24 16.03 -32.14
C GLN A 36 -19.79 15.26 -30.89
N GLU A 37 -20.98 15.61 -30.41
CA GLU A 37 -21.68 15.06 -29.23
C GLU A 37 -22.91 14.22 -29.65
N GLU A 38 -23.12 13.02 -29.09
CA GLU A 38 -24.45 12.35 -29.12
C GLU A 38 -24.68 11.38 -27.94
N ILE A 39 -25.95 11.19 -27.56
CA ILE A 39 -26.41 10.44 -26.39
C ILE A 39 -27.51 9.44 -26.80
N ALA A 40 -27.27 8.14 -26.60
CA ALA A 40 -28.29 7.09 -26.67
C ALA A 40 -27.84 5.87 -25.85
N VAL A 41 -28.69 5.02 -25.26
CA VAL A 41 -29.99 5.09 -24.58
C VAL A 41 -30.32 3.62 -24.28
N ILE A 42 -30.64 3.35 -23.01
CA ILE A 42 -31.54 2.30 -22.46
C ILE A 42 -31.96 1.15 -23.40
N ASP A 43 -31.61 -0.10 -23.05
CA ASP A 43 -32.58 -1.19 -22.77
C ASP A 43 -31.85 -2.41 -22.15
N THR A 44 -32.43 -3.42 -21.47
CA THR A 44 -33.71 -3.73 -20.77
C THR A 44 -34.02 -5.22 -21.06
N GLU A 45 -34.35 -6.00 -20.01
CA GLU A 45 -34.78 -7.42 -20.03
C GLU A 45 -33.77 -8.46 -20.60
N VAL A 46 -33.54 -9.65 -20.03
CA VAL A 46 -34.34 -10.70 -19.34
C VAL A 46 -34.87 -11.80 -20.29
N ALA A 47 -34.22 -12.96 -20.19
CA ALA A 47 -34.69 -14.33 -20.46
C ALA A 47 -33.58 -15.24 -19.88
N GLU A 48 -33.70 -15.95 -18.76
CA GLU A 48 -34.78 -16.83 -18.28
C GLU A 48 -35.13 -17.94 -19.28
N ALA A 49 -34.58 -19.13 -19.05
CA ALA A 49 -34.84 -20.36 -19.78
C ALA A 49 -34.56 -21.58 -18.87
N THR A 50 -35.47 -21.82 -17.93
CA THR A 50 -35.63 -23.05 -17.11
C THR A 50 -36.99 -23.69 -17.44
N PRO A 51 -37.30 -24.95 -17.06
CA PRO A 51 -36.54 -25.92 -16.26
C PRO A 51 -36.16 -27.17 -17.13
N GLU A 52 -36.17 -28.47 -16.78
CA GLU A 52 -36.64 -29.23 -15.60
C GLU A 52 -35.84 -30.55 -15.38
N VAL A 53 -36.49 -31.72 -15.20
CA VAL A 53 -35.93 -32.97 -14.65
C VAL A 53 -35.58 -34.04 -15.70
N GLU A 54 -34.52 -34.83 -15.44
CA GLU A 54 -34.67 -36.30 -15.34
C GLU A 54 -33.80 -36.82 -14.16
N SER A 55 -34.24 -37.89 -13.48
CA SER A 55 -33.77 -38.24 -12.12
C SER A 55 -33.39 -39.72 -12.00
N VAL A 56 -32.16 -40.02 -11.56
CA VAL A 56 -31.77 -41.36 -11.08
C VAL A 56 -30.80 -41.30 -9.88
N GLU A 57 -31.34 -41.60 -8.70
CA GLU A 57 -30.66 -42.23 -7.56
C GLU A 57 -31.40 -43.56 -7.27
N PRO A 58 -30.91 -44.52 -6.43
CA PRO A 58 -29.76 -44.53 -5.52
C PRO A 58 -28.75 -45.67 -5.88
N THR A 59 -27.70 -46.06 -5.15
CA THR A 59 -27.64 -46.45 -3.72
C THR A 59 -26.19 -46.62 -3.22
N THR A 60 -25.98 -46.23 -1.96
CA THR A 60 -24.79 -46.35 -1.09
C THR A 60 -23.69 -47.39 -1.41
N GLU A 61 -22.43 -46.95 -1.30
CA GLU A 61 -21.51 -47.53 -0.29
C GLU A 61 -20.84 -46.39 0.51
N VAL A 62 -20.52 -46.65 1.77
CA VAL A 62 -20.07 -45.63 2.73
C VAL A 62 -18.59 -45.81 3.05
N VAL A 63 -17.74 -44.88 2.59
CA VAL A 63 -16.41 -44.64 3.17
C VAL A 63 -16.47 -43.37 3.99
N ALA A 64 -17.11 -43.49 5.16
CA ALA A 64 -17.10 -42.45 6.19
C ALA A 64 -15.70 -42.41 6.83
N ASN A 65 -14.77 -41.68 6.19
CA ASN A 65 -13.58 -41.22 6.87
C ASN A 65 -13.88 -39.81 7.42
N GLU A 66 -14.60 -39.77 8.55
CA GLU A 66 -14.92 -38.54 9.27
C GLU A 66 -13.65 -37.89 9.81
N ILE A 67 -12.95 -37.14 8.93
CA ILE A 67 -12.03 -36.11 9.37
C ILE A 67 -12.89 -34.94 9.88
N ALA A 68 -13.49 -35.16 11.05
CA ALA A 68 -14.03 -34.12 11.89
C ALA A 68 -12.86 -33.26 12.36
N GLN A 69 -12.39 -32.37 11.46
CA GLN A 69 -11.31 -31.44 11.73
C GLN A 69 -11.85 -30.34 12.65
N GLU A 70 -12.01 -30.71 13.92
CA GLU A 70 -12.16 -29.80 15.03
C GLU A 70 -11.17 -28.65 14.85
N CYS A 71 -11.68 -27.41 14.84
CA CYS A 71 -10.87 -26.20 14.74
C CYS A 71 -10.13 -25.91 16.06
N ALA A 72 -9.49 -26.94 16.64
CA ALA A 72 -8.53 -26.82 17.71
C ALA A 72 -7.44 -25.85 17.23
N ALA A 73 -7.37 -24.70 17.88
CA ALA A 73 -6.47 -23.62 17.48
C ALA A 73 -5.01 -24.07 17.64
N VAL A 74 -4.42 -24.58 16.55
CA VAL A 74 -3.03 -25.02 16.51
C VAL A 74 -2.16 -23.83 16.89
N SER A 75 -1.59 -23.88 18.09
CA SER A 75 -0.72 -22.83 18.59
C SER A 75 0.45 -22.66 17.62
N LEU A 76 0.60 -21.47 17.03
CA LEU A 76 1.71 -21.14 16.12
C LEU A 76 3.09 -21.23 16.81
N VAL A 77 3.09 -21.36 18.14
CA VAL A 77 4.25 -21.74 18.96
C VAL A 77 4.44 -23.28 18.90
N PRO A 78 5.60 -23.80 18.47
CA PRO A 78 5.91 -25.22 18.50
C PRO A 78 5.75 -25.84 19.90
N GLN A 79 5.28 -27.08 19.97
CA GLN A 79 5.04 -27.79 21.23
C GLN A 79 6.32 -28.40 21.83
N ASP A 80 7.37 -28.64 21.03
CA ASP A 80 8.66 -29.09 21.55
C ASP A 80 9.34 -28.01 22.40
N SER A 81 9.91 -28.43 23.53
CA SER A 81 10.55 -27.56 24.53
C SER A 81 11.79 -26.81 24.02
N THR A 82 12.54 -27.37 23.07
CA THR A 82 13.77 -26.77 22.55
C THR A 82 13.44 -25.81 21.40
N LEU A 83 12.62 -26.26 20.44
CA LEU A 83 12.12 -25.41 19.35
C LEU A 83 11.30 -24.23 19.90
N ARG A 84 10.48 -24.42 20.94
CA ARG A 84 9.76 -23.32 21.61
C ARG A 84 10.71 -22.28 22.21
N ARG A 85 11.81 -22.71 22.84
CA ARG A 85 12.83 -21.78 23.39
C ARG A 85 13.47 -20.96 22.27
N HIS A 86 13.93 -21.61 21.20
CA HIS A 86 14.55 -20.90 20.06
C HIS A 86 13.56 -19.99 19.32
N TYR A 87 12.32 -20.43 19.11
CA TYR A 87 11.26 -19.63 18.53
C TYR A 87 10.97 -18.36 19.36
N MET A 88 10.84 -18.50 20.68
CA MET A 88 10.65 -17.36 21.58
C MET A 88 11.86 -16.41 21.60
N GLN A 89 13.09 -16.95 21.57
CA GLN A 89 14.32 -16.14 21.49
C GLN A 89 14.41 -15.36 20.17
N ASN A 90 14.09 -16.00 19.05
CA ASN A 90 14.07 -15.35 17.73
C ASN A 90 12.98 -14.27 17.66
N LEU A 91 11.81 -14.50 18.25
CA LEU A 91 10.76 -13.47 18.37
C LEU A 91 11.23 -12.26 19.20
N MET A 92 12.01 -12.47 20.27
CA MET A 92 12.56 -11.36 21.07
C MET A 92 13.57 -10.54 20.26
N ALA A 93 14.58 -11.19 19.67
CA ALA A 93 15.60 -10.52 18.87
C ALA A 93 15.04 -9.78 17.64
N ASN A 94 14.04 -10.37 16.97
CA ASN A 94 13.37 -9.73 15.85
C ASN A 94 12.45 -8.58 16.30
N LYS A 95 11.87 -8.64 17.51
CA LYS A 95 10.99 -7.58 18.02
C LYS A 95 11.75 -6.28 18.30
N GLU A 96 12.96 -6.36 18.84
CA GLU A 96 13.76 -5.16 19.17
C GLU A 96 14.01 -4.27 17.95
N ASN A 97 14.15 -4.85 16.76
CA ASN A 97 14.38 -4.11 15.52
C ASN A 97 13.07 -3.70 14.79
N ALA A 98 11.91 -4.19 15.21
CA ALA A 98 10.65 -4.06 14.46
C ALA A 98 9.77 -2.86 14.88
N GLY A 99 10.11 -2.14 15.96
CA GLY A 99 9.31 -1.04 16.50
C GLY A 99 9.86 0.37 16.25
N GLU A 100 11.17 0.51 16.03
CA GLU A 100 11.87 1.81 16.06
C GLU A 100 12.40 2.26 14.69
N GLN A 101 12.26 1.43 13.65
CA GLN A 101 12.72 1.73 12.28
C GLN A 101 11.62 1.44 11.27
N ILE A 102 11.56 2.24 10.19
CA ILE A 102 10.67 1.99 9.06
C ILE A 102 11.12 0.67 8.38
N PRO A 103 10.23 -0.33 8.18
CA PRO A 103 10.60 -1.59 7.52
C PRO A 103 11.19 -1.38 6.13
N GLU A 104 12.03 -2.30 5.64
CA GLU A 104 12.55 -2.23 4.26
C GLU A 104 11.49 -2.63 3.22
N ASP A 105 10.71 -3.68 3.50
CA ASP A 105 9.74 -4.25 2.55
C ASP A 105 8.57 -3.30 2.23
N SER A 106 8.22 -3.21 0.96
CA SER A 106 7.18 -2.33 0.43
C SER A 106 5.77 -2.59 0.99
N ALA A 107 5.40 -3.84 1.28
CA ALA A 107 4.09 -4.17 1.84
C ALA A 107 4.05 -3.87 3.35
N LEU A 108 5.10 -4.26 4.08
CA LEU A 108 5.24 -3.93 5.50
C LEU A 108 5.29 -2.41 5.73
N ARG A 109 5.98 -1.64 4.89
CA ARG A 109 5.97 -0.15 4.92
C ARG A 109 4.56 0.41 4.73
N ARG A 110 3.77 -0.15 3.82
CA ARG A 110 2.38 0.28 3.60
C ARG A 110 1.52 -0.01 4.84
N HIS A 111 1.65 -1.18 5.45
CA HIS A 111 0.93 -1.51 6.68
C HIS A 111 1.37 -0.65 7.87
N PHE A 112 2.67 -0.41 8.02
CA PHE A 112 3.26 0.44 9.07
C PHE A 112 2.76 1.89 8.97
N THR A 113 2.82 2.49 7.77
CA THR A 113 2.29 3.85 7.54
C THR A 113 0.77 3.93 7.74
N GLN A 114 0.01 2.90 7.32
CA GLN A 114 -1.42 2.82 7.61
C GLN A 114 -1.72 2.71 9.11
N GLN A 115 -0.92 1.95 9.87
CA GLN A 115 -1.04 1.84 11.33
C GLN A 115 -0.73 3.17 12.02
N LEU A 116 0.34 3.86 11.63
CA LEU A 116 0.66 5.20 12.15
C LEU A 116 -0.45 6.22 11.84
N CYS A 117 -1.01 6.19 10.62
CA CYS A 117 -2.19 7.02 10.29
C CYS A 117 -3.38 6.72 11.21
N ALA A 118 -3.64 5.46 11.53
CA ALA A 118 -4.73 5.08 12.43
C ALA A 118 -4.46 5.48 13.89
N GLU A 119 -3.24 5.32 14.37
CA GLU A 119 -2.82 5.73 15.71
C GLU A 119 -2.91 7.25 15.89
N VAL A 120 -2.35 8.02 14.95
CA VAL A 120 -2.43 9.49 15.00
C VAL A 120 -3.89 9.96 14.90
N ALA A 121 -4.69 9.39 13.99
CA ALA A 121 -6.12 9.71 13.90
C ALA A 121 -6.90 9.40 15.20
N ALA A 122 -6.53 8.34 15.93
CA ALA A 122 -7.12 8.00 17.23
C ALA A 122 -6.66 8.92 18.39
N THR A 123 -5.56 9.68 18.22
CA THR A 123 -5.18 10.77 19.14
C THR A 123 -5.78 12.13 18.77
N MET A 124 -6.32 12.26 17.57
CA MET A 124 -7.03 13.45 17.10
C MET A 124 -8.52 13.42 17.48
N ALA A 125 -9.23 14.53 17.25
CA ALA A 125 -10.67 14.57 17.37
C ALA A 125 -11.38 13.75 16.27
N ASP A 126 -12.66 13.42 16.47
CA ASP A 126 -13.49 12.73 15.48
C ASP A 126 -13.47 13.43 14.12
N LYS A 127 -13.43 12.63 13.05
CA LYS A 127 -13.30 13.14 11.68
C LYS A 127 -14.54 13.96 11.26
N PRO A 128 -14.38 15.25 10.89
CA PRO A 128 -15.51 16.12 10.61
C PRO A 128 -16.26 15.74 9.32
N THR A 129 -17.57 15.98 9.32
CA THR A 129 -18.48 15.67 8.20
C THR A 129 -18.38 16.66 7.04
N ASP A 130 -18.08 17.94 7.32
CA ASP A 130 -17.95 18.98 6.28
C ASP A 130 -16.73 18.74 5.37
N SER A 131 -16.90 19.00 4.08
CA SER A 131 -15.87 18.78 3.04
C SER A 131 -14.62 19.64 3.22
N THR A 132 -14.78 20.88 3.71
CA THR A 132 -13.66 21.83 3.91
C THR A 132 -12.90 21.46 5.17
N LEU A 133 -13.60 21.25 6.28
CA LEU A 133 -13.01 20.81 7.54
C LEU A 133 -12.34 19.42 7.40
N LYS A 134 -12.94 18.51 6.62
CA LYS A 134 -12.35 17.21 6.30
C LYS A 134 -11.03 17.32 5.55
N ARG A 135 -10.91 18.26 4.58
CA ARG A 135 -9.63 18.53 3.90
C ARG A 135 -8.57 19.07 4.85
N HIS A 136 -8.94 19.97 5.77
CA HIS A 136 -8.01 20.45 6.79
C HIS A 136 -7.59 19.36 7.80
N TYR A 137 -8.52 18.51 8.22
CA TYR A 137 -8.24 17.35 9.06
C TYR A 137 -7.30 16.38 8.35
N ASP A 138 -7.61 15.99 7.11
CA ASP A 138 -6.79 15.05 6.33
C ASP A 138 -5.39 15.62 6.03
N ALA A 139 -5.27 16.95 5.86
CA ALA A 139 -3.99 17.63 5.74
C ALA A 139 -3.18 17.59 7.06
N GLN A 140 -3.79 17.92 8.21
CA GLN A 140 -3.13 17.86 9.52
C GLN A 140 -2.74 16.43 9.91
N LEU A 141 -3.57 15.44 9.60
CA LEU A 141 -3.25 14.03 9.78
C LEU A 141 -2.04 13.64 8.90
N SER A 142 -2.01 14.08 7.65
CA SER A 142 -0.89 13.78 6.75
C SER A 142 0.43 14.44 7.16
N SER A 143 0.40 15.68 7.69
CA SER A 143 1.60 16.34 8.19
C SER A 143 2.09 15.70 9.48
N THR A 144 1.21 15.47 10.46
CA THR A 144 1.60 14.83 11.73
C THR A 144 2.09 13.40 11.57
N VAL A 145 1.62 12.66 10.56
CA VAL A 145 2.20 11.35 10.19
C VAL A 145 3.56 11.52 9.49
N ALA A 146 3.76 12.54 8.66
CA ALA A 146 5.07 12.83 8.07
C ALA A 146 6.11 13.20 9.14
N ASP A 147 5.77 14.08 10.08
CA ASP A 147 6.61 14.46 11.23
C ASP A 147 7.03 13.23 12.05
N ARG A 148 6.11 12.26 12.21
CA ARG A 148 6.36 10.99 12.91
C ARG A 148 7.25 10.02 12.12
N LEU A 149 7.18 10.03 10.79
CA LEU A 149 8.03 9.21 9.93
C LEU A 149 9.45 9.79 9.83
N GLU A 150 9.60 11.11 9.75
CA GLU A 150 10.91 11.79 9.76
C GLU A 150 11.67 11.50 11.07
N ALA A 151 10.96 11.47 12.21
CA ALA A 151 11.52 11.09 13.51
C ALA A 151 11.92 9.60 13.66
N LEU A 152 11.77 8.78 12.61
CA LEU A 152 12.12 7.36 12.55
C LEU A 152 13.12 7.04 11.41
N THR A 153 13.84 8.05 10.93
CA THR A 153 14.87 7.98 9.87
C THR A 153 16.22 8.58 10.28
#